data_AF-A0A059XE68-F1
#
_entry.id   AF-A0A059XE68-F1
#
_cell.length_a   1.000
_cell.length_b   1.000
_cell.length_c   1.000
_cell.angle_alpha   90.00
_cell.angle_beta   90.00
_cell.angle_gamma   90.00
#
_symmetry.space_group_name_H-M   'P 1'
#
loop_
_entity.id
_entity.type
_entity.pdbx_description
1 polymer ?
#
loop_
_entity_poly.entity_id
_entity_poly.type
_entity_poly.pdbx_seq_one_letter_code
_entity_poly.pdbx_strand_id
1 'polypeptide(L)'
;SYPFLIPAGLIIFIIVALYMFVVTSKKSTTSTTSNPLPPPTMIPVPFEYTVKRIETATVILSGQEGDLTLPKDDKVVTIMKGNRGSATPATFTNLAVGQQVNVDLVPGRAATVYILN
;
A
#
# COMPACT_ATOMS: atom_id res chain seq x y z
N SER A 1 -45.01 -11.58 40.66
CA SER A 1 -45.20 -11.35 39.22
C SER A 1 -45.36 -9.86 38.97
N TYR A 2 -44.27 -9.16 38.65
CA TYR A 2 -44.31 -7.74 38.30
C TYR A 2 -44.38 -7.62 36.77
N PRO A 3 -45.37 -6.93 36.20
CA PRO A 3 -45.40 -6.68 34.77
C PRO A 3 -44.29 -5.67 34.45
N PHE A 4 -43.37 -6.06 33.56
CA PHE A 4 -42.38 -5.15 32.98
C PHE A 4 -43.11 -4.10 32.14
N LEU A 5 -43.48 -3.00 32.79
CA LEU A 5 -43.96 -1.79 32.16
C LEU A 5 -42.74 -1.10 31.53
N ILE A 6 -42.42 -1.45 30.28
CA ILE A 6 -41.37 -0.76 29.53
C ILE A 6 -41.86 0.68 29.32
N PRO A 7 -41.18 1.71 29.87
CA PRO A 7 -41.61 3.08 29.70
C PRO A 7 -41.51 3.44 28.21
N ALA A 8 -42.63 3.79 27.60
CA ALA A 8 -42.76 4.15 26.19
C ALA A 8 -41.79 5.26 25.72
N GLY A 9 -41.16 5.99 26.66
CA GLY A 9 -40.13 6.99 26.36
C GLY A 9 -38.80 6.42 25.83
N LEU A 10 -38.45 5.16 26.12
CA LEU A 10 -37.16 4.60 25.69
C LEU A 10 -37.15 4.19 24.22
N ILE A 11 -38.32 3.86 23.66
CA ILE A 11 -38.49 3.49 22.24
C ILE A 11 -38.38 4.73 21.34
N ILE A 12 -38.86 5.89 21.80
CA ILE A 12 -38.82 7.14 21.02
C ILE A 12 -37.38 7.64 20.86
N PHE A 13 -36.53 7.48 21.88
CA PHE A 13 -35.12 7.91 21.83
C PHE A 13 -34.31 7.15 20.76
N ILE A 14 -34.59 5.86 20.55
CA ILE A 14 -33.89 5.03 19.56
C ILE A 14 -34.27 5.46 18.13
N ILE A 15 -35.53 5.84 17.89
CA ILE A 15 -36.01 6.26 16.56
C ILE A 15 -35.41 7.62 16.16
N VAL A 16 -35.29 8.56 17.09
CA VAL A 16 -34.68 9.88 16.81
C VAL A 16 -33.17 9.75 16.56
N ALA A 17 -32.46 8.87 17.29
CA ALA A 17 -31.04 8.61 17.07
C ALA A 17 -30.77 7.98 15.69
N LEU A 18 -31.64 7.07 15.23
CA LEU A 18 -31.56 6.48 13.89
C LEU A 18 -31.83 7.51 12.78
N TYR A 19 -32.73 8.47 13.00
CA TYR A 19 -33.01 9.52 12.00
C TYR A 19 -31.84 10.52 11.87
N MET A 20 -31.17 10.87 12.98
CA MET A 20 -30.00 11.76 12.96
C MET A 20 -28.76 11.11 12.31
N PHE A 21 -28.65 9.78 12.35
CA PHE A 21 -27.55 9.08 11.66
C PHE A 21 -27.67 9.15 10.13
N VAL A 22 -28.91 9.19 9.60
CA VAL A 22 -29.14 9.22 8.14
C VAL A 22 -28.95 10.62 7.54
N VAL A 23 -29.17 11.70 8.31
CA VAL A 23 -29.13 13.08 7.77
C VAL A 23 -27.71 13.65 7.66
N THR A 24 -26.70 13.06 8.32
CA THR A 24 -25.33 13.60 8.33
C THR A 24 -24.41 13.00 7.24
N SER A 25 -24.96 12.17 6.34
CA SER A 25 -24.23 11.65 5.16
C SER A 25 -24.46 12.46 3.89
N LYS A 26 -24.65 13.78 4.01
CA LYS A 26 -24.54 14.70 2.86
C LYS A 26 -23.06 14.95 2.57
N LYS A 27 -22.45 13.95 1.94
CA LYS A 27 -21.57 14.07 0.77
C LYS A 27 -20.99 15.49 0.60
N SER A 28 -19.86 15.76 1.25
CA SER A 28 -18.99 16.87 0.86
C SER A 28 -18.43 16.54 -0.52
N THR A 29 -19.21 16.85 -1.55
CA THR A 29 -18.76 16.82 -2.93
C THR A 29 -18.01 18.13 -3.12
N THR A 30 -16.76 18.15 -2.66
CA THR A 30 -15.80 19.14 -3.15
C THR A 30 -15.70 18.91 -4.65
N SER A 31 -16.18 19.88 -5.41
CA SER A 31 -16.06 19.96 -6.87
C SER A 31 -14.58 20.10 -7.23
N THR A 32 -13.79 19.04 -7.08
CA THR A 32 -12.45 18.97 -7.65
C THR A 32 -12.62 18.45 -9.06
N THR A 33 -12.47 19.35 -10.03
CA THR A 33 -12.29 19.07 -11.46
C THR A 33 -11.64 17.69 -11.64
N SER A 34 -12.40 16.76 -12.19
CA SER A 34 -11.95 15.42 -12.53
C SER A 34 -10.95 15.51 -13.68
N ASN A 35 -9.72 15.91 -13.37
CA ASN A 35 -8.59 15.53 -14.19
C ASN A 35 -8.44 14.02 -13.95
N PRO A 36 -8.59 13.15 -14.97
CA PRO A 36 -8.32 11.74 -14.79
C PRO A 36 -6.89 11.63 -14.28
N LEU A 37 -6.71 11.04 -13.09
CA LEU A 37 -5.39 10.79 -12.56
C LEU A 37 -4.65 9.98 -13.64
N PRO A 38 -3.49 10.43 -14.13
CA PRO A 38 -2.75 9.68 -15.13
C PRO A 38 -2.56 8.24 -14.60
N PRO A 39 -2.66 7.24 -15.49
CA PRO A 39 -2.48 5.86 -15.08
C PRO A 39 -1.17 5.73 -14.29
N PRO A 40 -1.15 4.92 -13.22
CA PRO A 40 0.03 4.73 -12.38
C PRO A 40 1.21 4.36 -13.27
N THR A 41 2.16 5.28 -13.39
CA THR A 41 3.33 5.10 -14.25
C THR A 41 4.43 4.53 -13.39
N MET A 42 5.10 3.49 -13.88
CA MET A 42 6.27 2.94 -13.22
C MET A 42 7.44 3.90 -13.41
N ILE A 43 7.99 4.39 -12.30
CA ILE A 43 9.05 5.38 -12.27
C ILE A 43 10.37 4.67 -11.97
N PRO A 44 11.36 4.71 -12.87
CA PRO A 44 12.68 4.16 -12.58
C PRO A 44 13.37 5.03 -11.53
N VAL A 45 13.83 4.42 -10.44
CA VAL A 45 14.66 5.12 -9.48
C VAL A 45 16.07 5.27 -10.08
N PRO A 46 16.65 6.49 -10.15
CA PRO A 46 17.88 6.74 -10.91
C PRO A 46 19.16 6.33 -10.17
N PHE A 47 19.04 5.73 -8.99
CA PHE A 47 20.16 5.31 -8.15
C PHE A 47 19.95 3.89 -7.62
N GLU A 48 21.07 3.27 -7.26
CA GLU A 48 21.11 1.89 -6.79
C GLU A 48 20.86 1.82 -5.28
N TYR A 49 20.31 0.69 -4.84
CA TYR A 49 20.21 0.34 -3.43
C TYR A 49 21.03 -0.91 -3.13
N THR A 50 21.40 -1.09 -1.88
CA THR A 50 21.99 -2.32 -1.37
C THR A 50 20.99 -3.02 -0.45
N VAL A 51 20.81 -4.33 -0.60
CA VAL A 51 19.99 -5.13 0.32
C VAL A 51 20.64 -5.12 1.70
N LYS A 52 20.05 -4.39 2.65
CA LYS A 52 20.58 -4.25 4.01
C LYS A 52 20.11 -5.37 4.92
N ARG A 53 18.83 -5.77 4.80
CA ARG A 53 18.23 -6.83 5.62
C ARG A 53 17.09 -7.50 4.89
N ILE A 54 16.96 -8.81 5.08
CA ILE A 54 15.82 -9.61 4.63
C ILE A 54 15.15 -10.17 5.88
N GLU A 55 13.90 -9.77 6.10
CA GLU A 55 13.06 -10.26 7.20
C GLU A 55 12.00 -11.21 6.64
N THR A 56 11.21 -11.83 7.53
CA THR A 56 10.19 -12.80 7.12
C THR A 56 9.14 -12.18 6.19
N ALA A 57 8.75 -10.93 6.45
CA ALA A 57 7.67 -10.24 5.75
C ALA A 57 8.13 -9.04 4.90
N THR A 58 9.39 -8.61 5.02
CA THR A 58 9.88 -7.38 4.40
C THR A 58 11.35 -7.51 3.95
N VAL A 59 11.74 -6.67 3.01
CA VAL A 59 13.12 -6.46 2.58
C VAL A 59 13.46 -5.00 2.79
N ILE A 60 14.56 -4.71 3.47
CA ILE A 60 15.05 -3.35 3.69
C ILE A 60 16.23 -3.12 2.76
N LEU A 61 16.07 -2.16 1.87
CA LEU A 61 17.06 -1.68 0.93
C LEU A 61 17.64 -0.36 1.45
N SER A 62 18.94 -0.17 1.37
CA SER A 62 19.61 1.07 1.79
C SER A 62 20.21 1.76 0.58
N GLY A 63 19.84 3.01 0.37
CA GLY A 63 20.28 3.83 -0.76
C GLY A 63 20.73 5.22 -0.30
N GLN A 64 21.20 6.04 -1.24
CA GLN A 64 21.67 7.40 -0.94
C GLN A 64 20.56 8.31 -0.40
N GLU A 65 19.33 8.11 -0.85
CA GLU A 65 18.13 8.86 -0.41
C GLU A 65 17.46 8.25 0.83
N GLY A 66 18.09 7.26 1.47
CA GLY A 66 17.59 6.59 2.68
C GLY A 66 17.22 5.12 2.48
N ASP A 67 16.57 4.57 3.50
CA ASP A 67 16.16 3.17 3.51
C ASP A 67 14.76 3.00 2.89
N LEU A 68 14.64 2.07 1.94
CA LEU A 68 13.38 1.67 1.30
C LEU A 68 12.96 0.30 1.85
N THR A 69 11.77 0.24 2.45
CA THR A 69 11.19 -1.01 2.95
C THR A 69 10.16 -1.54 1.97
N LEU A 70 10.37 -2.76 1.49
CA LEU A 70 9.50 -3.45 0.55
C LEU A 70 8.83 -4.66 1.22
N PRO A 71 7.52 -4.88 1.04
CA PRO A 71 6.88 -6.10 1.49
C PRO A 71 7.36 -7.30 0.66
N LYS A 72 7.49 -8.46 1.30
CA LYS A 72 7.85 -9.72 0.65
C LYS A 72 6.61 -10.41 0.05
N ASP A 73 5.94 -9.69 -0.86
CA ASP A 73 4.69 -10.10 -1.50
C ASP A 73 4.84 -9.95 -3.03
N ASP A 74 4.70 -11.05 -3.74
CA ASP A 74 4.87 -11.16 -5.20
C ASP A 74 3.75 -10.48 -5.99
N LYS A 75 2.64 -10.10 -5.34
CA LYS A 75 1.55 -9.34 -5.95
C LYS A 75 1.86 -7.85 -6.08
N VAL A 76 2.75 -7.34 -5.23
CA VAL A 76 3.11 -5.93 -5.15
C VAL A 76 4.58 -5.68 -5.46
N VAL A 77 5.45 -6.67 -5.27
CA VAL A 77 6.88 -6.56 -5.52
C VAL A 77 7.35 -7.66 -6.46
N THR A 78 7.77 -7.27 -7.66
CA THR A 78 8.33 -8.17 -8.66
C THR A 78 9.85 -8.20 -8.53
N ILE A 79 10.45 -9.39 -8.49
CA ILE A 79 11.91 -9.55 -8.46
C ILE A 79 12.40 -10.00 -9.84
N MET A 80 13.40 -9.31 -10.36
CA MET A 80 14.02 -9.55 -11.66
C MET A 80 15.53 -9.68 -11.47
N LYS A 81 16.22 -10.47 -12.29
CA LYS A 81 17.68 -10.62 -12.27
C LYS A 81 18.31 -10.05 -13.54
N GLY A 82 19.28 -9.15 -13.38
CA GLY A 82 19.95 -8.45 -14.48
C GLY A 82 19.50 -6.99 -14.62
N ASN A 83 20.04 -6.31 -15.64
CA ASN A 83 19.80 -4.89 -15.89
C ASN A 83 18.40 -4.63 -16.48
N ARG A 84 17.90 -3.39 -16.35
CA ARG A 84 16.66 -2.95 -16.99
C ARG A 84 16.70 -3.28 -18.49
N GLY A 85 15.65 -3.95 -18.98
CA GLY A 85 15.51 -4.34 -20.40
C GLY A 85 16.10 -5.71 -20.77
N SER A 86 16.99 -6.29 -19.95
CA SER A 86 17.54 -7.64 -20.16
C SER A 86 17.29 -8.58 -18.97
N ALA A 87 16.50 -8.14 -17.99
CA ALA A 87 16.29 -8.89 -16.77
C ALA A 87 15.36 -10.09 -16.96
N THR A 88 15.65 -11.19 -16.26
CA THR A 88 14.81 -12.39 -16.22
C THR A 88 14.02 -12.46 -14.91
N PRO A 89 12.82 -13.08 -14.90
CA PRO A 89 12.06 -13.27 -13.67
C PRO A 89 12.87 -14.03 -12.61
N ALA A 90 12.80 -13.54 -11.38
CA ALA A 90 13.45 -14.13 -10.21
C ALA A 90 12.48 -14.10 -9.02
N THR A 91 12.93 -14.58 -7.87
CA THR A 91 12.14 -14.62 -6.64
C THR A 91 12.91 -14.00 -5.48
N PHE A 92 12.23 -13.75 -4.35
CA PHE A 92 12.87 -13.24 -3.14
C PHE A 92 13.98 -14.13 -2.59
N THR A 93 14.03 -15.42 -2.94
CA THR A 93 15.13 -16.33 -2.52
C THR A 93 16.43 -16.05 -3.27
N ASN A 94 16.37 -15.34 -4.38
CA ASN A 94 17.55 -14.92 -5.15
C ASN A 94 18.20 -13.65 -4.58
N LEU A 95 17.55 -12.94 -3.67
CA LEU A 95 18.11 -11.78 -2.99
C LEU A 95 19.04 -12.23 -1.86
N ALA A 96 20.21 -11.60 -1.79
CA ALA A 96 21.14 -11.75 -0.68
C ALA A 96 21.43 -10.40 -0.02
N VAL A 97 21.67 -10.41 1.29
CA VAL A 97 22.15 -9.22 2.01
C VAL A 97 23.51 -8.81 1.44
N GLY A 98 23.71 -7.51 1.22
CA GLY A 98 24.89 -6.92 0.59
C GLY A 98 24.80 -6.81 -0.94
N GLN A 99 23.75 -7.33 -1.56
CA GLN A 99 23.59 -7.29 -3.01
C GLN A 99 23.10 -5.92 -3.49
N GLN A 100 23.63 -5.46 -4.62
CA GLN A 100 23.17 -4.23 -5.28
C GLN A 100 21.91 -4.52 -6.11
N VAL A 101 20.97 -3.59 -6.06
CA VAL A 101 19.69 -3.66 -6.77
C VAL A 101 19.30 -2.31 -7.34
N ASN A 102 18.65 -2.33 -8.50
CA ASN A 102 17.89 -1.20 -9.01
C ASN A 102 16.41 -1.39 -8.70
N VAL A 103 15.69 -0.28 -8.53
CA VAL A 103 14.26 -0.34 -8.21
C VAL A 103 13.49 0.54 -9.18
N ASP A 104 12.37 0.02 -9.66
CA ASP A 104 11.34 0.80 -10.32
C ASP A 104 10.10 0.80 -9.43
N LEU A 105 9.52 1.98 -9.19
CA LEU A 105 8.43 2.15 -8.23
C LEU A 105 7.19 2.68 -8.91
N VAL A 106 6.04 2.14 -8.51
CA VAL A 106 4.75 2.81 -8.64
C VAL A 106 4.37 3.28 -7.23
N PRO A 107 4.53 4.57 -6.91
CA PRO A 107 4.32 5.08 -5.56
C PRO A 107 2.97 4.65 -4.97
N GLY A 108 3.02 4.04 -3.78
CA GLY A 108 1.83 3.55 -3.07
C GLY A 108 1.15 2.33 -3.69
N ARG A 109 1.76 1.65 -4.68
CA ARG A 109 1.16 0.46 -5.31
C ARG A 109 2.09 -0.73 -5.45
N ALA A 110 3.23 -0.57 -6.13
CA ALA A 110 4.07 -1.69 -6.52
C ALA A 110 5.54 -1.30 -6.69
N ALA A 111 6.42 -2.29 -6.67
CA ALA A 111 7.84 -2.12 -6.97
C ALA A 111 8.34 -3.26 -7.87
N THR A 112 9.32 -2.96 -8.72
CA THR A 112 10.12 -3.98 -9.41
C THR A 112 11.55 -3.82 -8.95
N VAL A 113 12.14 -4.88 -8.40
CA VAL A 113 13.51 -4.92 -7.92
C VAL A 113 14.35 -5.71 -8.91
N TYR A 114 15.39 -5.07 -9.44
CA TYR A 114 16.35 -5.63 -10.37
C TYR A 114 17.63 -5.97 -9.63
N ILE A 115 17.90 -7.26 -9.49
CA ILE A 115 19.12 -7.77 -8.88
C ILE A 115 20.28 -7.54 -9.86
N LEU A 116 21.21 -6.68 -9.48
CA LEU A 116 22.43 -6.44 -10.24
C LEU A 116 23.42 -7.58 -9.92
N ASN A 117 24.02 -8.13 -10.97
CA ASN A 117 24.99 -9.23 -10.87
C ASN A 117 26.37 -8.69 -10.47
#